data_AF-A0A2D7D870-F1
#
_entry.id   AF-A0A2D7D870-F1
#
_cell.length_a   1.000
_cell.length_b   1.000
_cell.length_c   1.000
_cell.angle_alpha   90.00
_cell.angle_beta   90.00
_cell.angle_gamma   90.00
#
_symmetry.space_group_name_H-M   'P 1'
#
loop_
_entity.id
_entity.type
_entity.pdbx_description
1 polymer ?
#
loop_
_entity_poly.entity_id
_entity_poly.type
_entity_poly.pdbx_seq_one_letter_code
_entity_poly.pdbx_strand_id
1 'polypeptide(L)'
;MKKHILATLFTTGIILTDSYASIALSSFTTDEEGWDTGKWTTETSPNGLSESNPYLRLNPNGIAPRRGVIMFNTAPDWTGNYATKGVTAIRLHVRNQSTLGESIYLRAAIGTTGNPMSGTWFASSLSTIVDPSSGWQQIEIPISEDTMIKSSSAMEGGTSGPDTFDQVYENVFALRILSQRSRRSAIAETSSGEVYIDNVQIIPEPQTIGILTLSSLLLLLKRNKGTHPSLRSPRHYRLLTDKLDKFVGEYTKYDPT
;
A
#
# COMPACT_ATOMS: atom_id res chain seq x y z
N MET A 1 28.06 35.45 44.97
CA MET A 1 27.26 35.62 43.74
C MET A 1 27.34 34.35 42.91
N LYS A 2 26.34 33.46 42.98
CA LYS A 2 26.29 32.21 42.21
C LYS A 2 25.41 32.42 40.98
N LYS A 3 25.97 32.18 39.79
CA LYS A 3 25.26 32.22 38.51
C LYS A 3 24.36 30.98 38.38
N HIS A 4 23.07 31.19 38.13
CA HIS A 4 22.15 30.11 37.76
C HIS A 4 22.21 29.91 36.25
N ILE A 5 22.67 28.73 35.81
CA ILE A 5 22.55 28.30 34.41
C ILE A 5 21.28 27.47 34.33
N LEU A 6 20.29 27.99 33.60
CA LEU A 6 19.04 27.32 33.28
C LEU A 6 19.33 26.32 32.15
N ALA A 7 19.23 25.02 32.43
CA ALA A 7 19.35 23.97 31.42
C ALA A 7 17.95 23.65 30.88
N THR A 8 17.64 24.15 29.69
CA THR A 8 16.42 23.81 28.95
C THR A 8 16.58 22.40 28.40
N LEU A 9 15.72 21.47 28.84
CA LEU A 9 15.71 20.09 28.37
C LEU A 9 14.86 20.02 27.10
N PHE A 10 15.49 19.82 25.94
CA PHE A 10 14.79 19.44 24.71
C PHE A 10 14.49 17.93 24.77
N THR A 11 13.23 17.56 24.94
CA THR A 11 12.73 16.21 24.67
C THR A 11 12.39 16.11 23.19
N THR A 12 13.31 15.54 22.40
CA THR A 12 12.99 15.05 21.05
C THR A 12 12.21 13.74 21.19
N GLY A 13 10.90 13.79 20.94
CA GLY A 13 10.11 12.59 20.70
C GLY A 13 10.52 11.98 19.36
N ILE A 14 10.98 10.73 19.38
CA ILE A 14 11.17 9.95 18.16
C ILE A 14 9.77 9.49 17.73
N ILE A 15 9.20 10.17 16.74
CA ILE A 15 8.04 9.66 16.02
C ILE A 15 8.58 8.62 15.05
N LEU A 16 8.33 7.34 15.31
CA LEU A 16 8.55 6.28 14.33
C LEU A 16 7.44 6.40 13.28
N THR A 17 7.75 7.01 12.14
CA THR A 17 6.90 6.94 10.96
C THR A 17 7.22 5.65 10.22
N ASP A 18 6.25 4.77 10.02
CA ASP A 18 6.40 3.61 9.15
C ASP A 18 6.61 4.10 7.70
N SER A 19 7.87 4.14 7.26
CA SER A 19 8.20 4.37 5.85
C SER A 19 8.18 3.03 5.13
N TYR A 20 7.11 2.76 4.39
CA TYR A 20 7.06 1.62 3.47
C TYR A 20 7.90 1.94 2.24
N ALA A 21 8.93 1.16 1.95
CA ALA A 21 9.49 1.12 0.61
C ALA A 21 8.55 0.27 -0.26
N SER A 22 7.97 0.85 -1.31
CA SER A 22 7.16 0.08 -2.25
C SER A 22 8.03 -0.92 -3.02
N ILE A 23 7.51 -2.11 -3.28
CA ILE A 23 8.19 -3.14 -4.10
C ILE A 23 8.29 -2.67 -5.56
N ALA A 24 7.23 -2.04 -6.07
CA ALA A 24 7.16 -1.43 -7.39
C ALA A 24 6.43 -0.09 -7.28
N LEU A 25 6.79 0.87 -8.15
CA LEU A 25 6.18 2.18 -8.24
C LEU A 25 5.95 2.55 -9.71
N SER A 26 4.76 3.08 -10.00
CA SER A 26 4.46 3.75 -11.25
C SER A 26 4.07 5.19 -10.97
N SER A 27 5.00 6.12 -11.25
CA SER A 27 4.75 7.57 -11.25
C SER A 27 4.44 8.10 -12.66
N PHE A 28 4.43 7.23 -13.67
CA PHE A 28 4.16 7.57 -15.07
C PHE A 28 5.09 8.66 -15.61
N THR A 29 6.33 8.70 -15.10
CA THR A 29 7.34 9.68 -15.50
C THR A 29 8.10 9.24 -16.74
N THR A 30 8.21 7.93 -16.97
CA THR A 30 9.01 7.36 -18.06
C THR A 30 8.18 6.54 -19.06
N ASP A 31 6.96 6.14 -18.71
CA ASP A 31 6.11 5.23 -19.51
C ASP A 31 6.75 3.84 -19.73
N GLU A 32 7.71 3.49 -18.89
CA GLU A 32 8.48 2.24 -18.95
C GLU A 32 7.99 1.21 -17.92
N GLU A 33 7.00 1.57 -17.09
CA GLU A 33 6.58 0.78 -15.94
C GLU A 33 5.71 -0.45 -16.29
N GLY A 34 5.49 -0.73 -17.57
CA GLY A 34 4.92 -1.99 -18.08
C GLY A 34 3.38 -2.08 -18.09
N TRP A 35 2.69 -0.97 -17.85
CA TRP A 35 1.24 -0.89 -17.98
C TRP A 35 0.84 -0.97 -19.46
N ASP A 36 -0.18 -1.75 -19.81
CA ASP A 36 -0.67 -1.75 -21.21
C ASP A 36 -1.27 -0.37 -21.55
N THR A 37 -0.53 0.38 -22.36
CA THR A 37 -0.79 1.76 -22.76
C THR A 37 -1.70 1.88 -23.98
N GLY A 38 -2.15 0.78 -24.58
CA GLY A 38 -2.85 0.79 -25.87
C GLY A 38 -4.15 1.59 -25.94
N LYS A 39 -4.59 2.21 -24.83
CA LYS A 39 -5.83 3.00 -24.72
C LYS A 39 -5.69 4.29 -23.90
N TRP A 40 -4.51 4.62 -23.37
CA TRP A 40 -4.33 5.62 -22.32
C TRP A 40 -3.18 6.57 -22.63
N THR A 41 -3.20 7.77 -22.06
CA THR A 41 -2.17 8.77 -22.31
C THR A 41 -1.62 9.28 -20.99
N THR A 42 -0.30 9.21 -20.86
CA THR A 42 0.42 9.93 -19.81
C THR A 42 0.30 11.42 -20.08
N GLU A 43 -0.29 12.16 -19.14
CA GLU A 43 -0.47 13.60 -19.24
C GLU A 43 0.37 14.31 -18.19
N THR A 44 0.91 15.46 -18.58
CA THR A 44 1.52 16.43 -17.67
C THR A 44 0.68 17.70 -17.78
N SER A 45 -0.25 17.89 -16.84
CA SER A 45 -1.20 19.01 -16.85
C SER A 45 -1.33 19.61 -15.44
N PRO A 46 -1.95 20.80 -15.28
CA PRO A 46 -2.19 21.39 -13.95
C PRO A 46 -3.05 20.51 -13.04
N ASN A 47 -3.63 19.41 -13.55
CA ASN A 47 -4.47 18.50 -12.81
C ASN A 47 -3.72 17.34 -12.12
N GLY A 48 -2.38 17.25 -12.24
CA GLY A 48 -1.58 16.27 -11.52
C GLY A 48 -1.66 16.40 -9.99
N LEU A 49 -1.07 15.46 -9.24
CA LEU A 49 -1.00 15.56 -7.76
C LEU A 49 -0.28 16.82 -7.30
N SER A 50 0.71 17.25 -8.08
CA SER A 50 1.31 18.57 -8.01
C SER A 50 1.44 19.14 -9.43
N GLU A 51 1.72 20.44 -9.53
CA GLU A 51 1.94 21.07 -10.83
C GLU A 51 3.05 20.36 -11.59
N SER A 52 2.80 20.02 -12.86
CA SER A 52 3.72 19.26 -13.72
C SER A 52 4.00 17.80 -13.30
N ASN A 53 3.27 17.26 -12.33
CA ASN A 53 3.36 15.84 -12.01
C ASN A 53 2.64 15.00 -13.08
N PRO A 54 3.34 14.08 -13.78
CA PRO A 54 2.70 13.19 -14.73
C PRO A 54 1.64 12.30 -14.07
N TYR A 55 0.61 11.93 -14.83
CA TYR A 55 -0.39 10.95 -14.39
C TYR A 55 -0.94 10.22 -15.60
N LEU A 56 -1.50 9.03 -15.37
CA LEU A 56 -2.21 8.30 -16.41
C LEU A 56 -3.65 8.81 -16.53
N ARG A 57 -4.03 9.28 -17.71
CA ARG A 57 -5.44 9.59 -18.04
C ARG A 57 -6.11 8.38 -18.69
N LEU A 58 -7.14 7.89 -18.03
CA LEU A 58 -8.03 6.84 -18.52
C LEU A 58 -9.29 7.48 -19.13
N ASN A 59 -9.38 7.54 -20.46
CA ASN A 59 -10.57 8.02 -21.18
C ASN A 59 -11.31 6.83 -21.83
N PRO A 60 -12.38 6.31 -21.19
CA PRO A 60 -13.08 5.13 -21.69
C PRO A 60 -13.85 5.35 -23.00
N ASN A 61 -13.98 6.60 -23.46
CA ASN A 61 -14.64 6.95 -24.73
C ASN A 61 -13.66 7.07 -25.92
N GLY A 62 -12.35 7.08 -25.67
CA GLY A 62 -11.31 7.45 -26.64
C GLY A 62 -11.15 6.50 -27.83
N ILE A 63 -11.16 5.17 -27.63
CA ILE A 63 -10.98 4.17 -28.72
C ILE A 63 -11.75 2.87 -28.39
N ALA A 64 -12.36 2.23 -29.40
CA ALA A 64 -13.10 0.97 -29.29
C ALA A 64 -12.19 -0.28 -29.25
N PRO A 65 -12.59 -1.40 -28.61
CA PRO A 65 -13.82 -1.61 -27.85
C PRO A 65 -13.74 -1.01 -26.44
N ARG A 66 -14.79 -0.24 -26.11
CA ARG A 66 -14.97 0.55 -24.88
C ARG A 66 -15.48 -0.34 -23.76
N ARG A 67 -14.64 -0.66 -22.77
CA ARG A 67 -15.04 -1.46 -21.60
C ARG A 67 -14.30 -0.98 -20.36
N GLY A 68 -14.77 0.13 -19.82
CA GLY A 68 -14.46 0.55 -18.46
C GLY A 68 -13.06 1.08 -18.20
N VAL A 69 -12.84 1.39 -16.93
CA VAL A 69 -11.55 1.79 -16.37
C VAL A 69 -10.83 0.50 -16.03
N ILE A 70 -9.83 0.14 -16.82
CA ILE A 70 -8.96 -1.01 -16.56
C ILE A 70 -7.54 -0.70 -17.00
N MET A 71 -6.61 -0.90 -16.08
CA MET A 71 -5.19 -1.01 -16.37
C MET A 71 -4.72 -2.39 -15.92
N PHE A 72 -3.79 -2.97 -16.68
CA PHE A 72 -3.17 -4.23 -16.31
C PHE A 72 -1.68 -4.17 -16.55
N ASN A 73 -0.95 -4.98 -15.78
CA ASN A 73 0.49 -5.10 -15.86
C ASN A 73 0.90 -6.57 -15.73
N THR A 74 1.82 -7.00 -16.60
CA THR A 74 2.40 -8.35 -16.59
C THR A 74 3.90 -8.34 -16.38
N ALA A 75 4.52 -7.18 -16.19
CA ALA A 75 5.96 -7.05 -16.03
C ALA A 75 6.42 -7.61 -14.67
N PRO A 76 7.65 -8.17 -14.57
CA PRO A 76 8.14 -8.88 -13.38
C PRO A 76 8.13 -8.07 -12.07
N ASP A 77 8.25 -6.75 -12.14
CA ASP A 77 8.20 -5.89 -10.97
C ASP A 77 6.81 -5.96 -10.29
N TRP A 78 5.76 -6.10 -11.10
CA TRP A 78 4.37 -6.12 -10.68
C TRP A 78 3.81 -7.52 -10.43
N THR A 79 4.53 -8.56 -10.82
CA THR A 79 4.03 -9.95 -10.86
C THR A 79 4.97 -10.92 -10.14
N GLY A 80 4.75 -12.22 -10.24
CA GLY A 80 5.54 -13.26 -9.57
C GLY A 80 4.98 -13.67 -8.21
N ASN A 81 5.86 -14.15 -7.32
CA ASN A 81 5.46 -14.72 -6.04
C ASN A 81 5.22 -13.63 -4.99
N TYR A 82 3.95 -13.24 -4.79
CA TYR A 82 3.57 -12.20 -3.84
C TYR A 82 3.80 -12.62 -2.39
N ALA A 83 3.69 -13.91 -2.07
CA ALA A 83 4.01 -14.42 -0.73
C ALA A 83 5.48 -14.17 -0.35
N THR A 84 6.41 -14.51 -1.25
CA THR A 84 7.85 -14.28 -1.01
C THR A 84 8.25 -12.80 -1.08
N LYS A 85 7.56 -12.02 -1.92
CA LYS A 85 7.72 -10.56 -1.96
C LYS A 85 7.11 -9.88 -0.73
N GLY A 86 6.29 -10.59 0.05
CA GLY A 86 5.60 -10.06 1.22
C GLY A 86 4.57 -9.01 0.86
N VAL A 87 3.91 -9.09 -0.30
CA VAL A 87 2.88 -8.13 -0.72
C VAL A 87 1.73 -8.13 0.30
N THR A 88 1.12 -6.98 0.56
CA THR A 88 -0.09 -6.89 1.41
C THR A 88 -1.16 -6.02 0.83
N ALA A 89 -0.78 -5.05 -0.01
CA ALA A 89 -1.72 -4.14 -0.61
C ALA A 89 -1.20 -3.57 -1.92
N ILE A 90 -2.13 -3.06 -2.71
CA ILE A 90 -1.85 -2.11 -3.77
C ILE A 90 -2.30 -0.73 -3.32
N ARG A 91 -1.42 0.26 -3.43
CA ARG A 91 -1.75 1.66 -3.14
C ARG A 91 -1.68 2.47 -4.42
N LEU A 92 -2.56 3.45 -4.57
CA LEU A 92 -2.55 4.35 -5.71
C LEU A 92 -3.23 5.67 -5.39
N HIS A 93 -2.91 6.68 -6.18
CA HIS A 93 -3.70 7.89 -6.26
C HIS A 93 -4.68 7.79 -7.42
N VAL A 94 -5.92 8.19 -7.18
CA VAL A 94 -6.97 8.20 -8.20
C VAL A 94 -7.80 9.47 -8.09
N ARG A 95 -8.28 9.95 -9.24
CA ARG A 95 -9.21 11.07 -9.32
C ARG A 95 -10.28 10.76 -10.35
N ASN A 96 -11.54 10.85 -9.94
CA ASN A 96 -12.68 10.69 -10.84
C ASN A 96 -13.03 12.05 -11.49
N GLN A 97 -12.91 12.15 -12.81
CA GLN A 97 -13.26 13.31 -13.63
C GLN A 97 -14.47 13.05 -14.55
N SER A 98 -15.30 12.04 -14.23
CA SER A 98 -16.62 11.86 -14.82
C SER A 98 -17.41 13.17 -14.83
N THR A 99 -17.77 13.67 -16.01
CA THR A 99 -18.66 14.83 -16.17
C THR A 99 -20.14 14.47 -16.09
N LEU A 100 -20.47 13.18 -16.23
CA LEU A 100 -21.83 12.65 -16.23
C LEU A 100 -22.31 12.16 -14.85
N GLY A 101 -21.54 12.42 -13.78
CA GLY A 101 -21.94 12.05 -12.42
C GLY A 101 -21.69 10.58 -12.03
N GLU A 102 -20.99 9.80 -12.86
CA GLU A 102 -20.74 8.37 -12.61
C GLU A 102 -19.58 8.15 -11.61
N SER A 103 -19.87 7.48 -10.49
CA SER A 103 -18.84 7.00 -9.56
C SER A 103 -18.07 5.81 -10.13
N ILE A 104 -16.82 5.67 -9.70
CA ILE A 104 -15.93 4.55 -10.04
C ILE A 104 -15.88 3.58 -8.87
N TYR A 105 -15.94 2.29 -9.17
CA TYR A 105 -15.93 1.20 -8.18
C TYR A 105 -14.58 0.51 -8.22
N LEU A 106 -13.56 1.19 -7.69
CA LEU A 106 -12.16 0.82 -7.83
C LEU A 106 -11.83 -0.47 -7.08
N ARG A 107 -11.16 -1.39 -7.77
CA ARG A 107 -10.76 -2.71 -7.29
C ARG A 107 -9.42 -3.12 -7.86
N ALA A 108 -8.77 -4.06 -7.18
CA ALA A 108 -7.61 -4.78 -7.69
C ALA A 108 -7.99 -6.22 -8.00
N ALA A 109 -7.36 -6.81 -9.02
CA ALA A 109 -7.43 -8.24 -9.29
C ALA A 109 -6.06 -8.81 -9.67
N ILE A 110 -5.81 -10.05 -9.25
CA ILE A 110 -4.63 -10.84 -9.60
C ILE A 110 -5.06 -12.11 -10.32
N GLY A 111 -4.25 -12.57 -11.27
CA GLY A 111 -4.57 -13.78 -12.01
C GLY A 111 -3.38 -14.48 -12.62
N THR A 112 -3.63 -15.70 -13.10
CA THR A 112 -2.61 -16.62 -13.66
C THR A 112 -2.38 -16.47 -15.15
N THR A 113 -3.10 -15.57 -15.82
CA THR A 113 -2.95 -15.28 -17.25
C THR A 113 -3.14 -13.79 -17.52
N GLY A 114 -2.71 -13.30 -18.68
CA GLY A 114 -3.01 -11.91 -19.10
C GLY A 114 -4.45 -11.71 -19.58
N ASN A 115 -5.11 -12.78 -20.03
CA ASN A 115 -6.47 -12.74 -20.58
C ASN A 115 -7.50 -12.97 -19.45
N PRO A 116 -8.37 -12.00 -19.13
CA PRO A 116 -9.30 -12.16 -18.03
C PRO A 116 -10.35 -13.23 -18.31
N MET A 117 -10.56 -13.60 -19.58
CA MET A 117 -11.49 -14.65 -20.02
C MET A 117 -10.94 -16.07 -19.80
N SER A 118 -9.71 -16.22 -19.33
CA SER A 118 -9.10 -17.51 -18.99
C SER A 118 -8.34 -17.45 -17.67
N GLY A 119 -7.88 -18.61 -17.19
CA GLY A 119 -7.11 -18.72 -15.96
C GLY A 119 -7.94 -18.59 -14.68
N THR A 120 -7.23 -18.48 -13.56
CA THR A 120 -7.82 -18.25 -12.24
C THR A 120 -7.59 -16.80 -11.85
N TRP A 121 -8.65 -16.13 -11.42
CA TRP A 121 -8.61 -14.72 -11.01
C TRP A 121 -9.19 -14.55 -9.61
N PHE A 122 -8.58 -13.65 -8.85
CA PHE A 122 -9.09 -13.16 -7.58
C PHE A 122 -9.19 -11.64 -7.64
N ALA A 123 -10.33 -11.09 -7.22
CA ALA A 123 -10.57 -9.64 -7.17
C ALA A 123 -10.98 -9.22 -5.75
N SER A 124 -10.67 -7.98 -5.36
CA SER A 124 -10.94 -7.49 -3.99
C SER A 124 -12.42 -7.63 -3.64
N SER A 125 -12.79 -8.22 -2.51
CA SER A 125 -14.19 -8.54 -2.19
C SER A 125 -15.10 -7.31 -2.13
N LEU A 126 -14.52 -6.16 -1.81
CA LEU A 126 -15.14 -4.84 -1.80
C LEU A 126 -14.49 -3.91 -2.85
N SER A 127 -15.28 -2.98 -3.36
CA SER A 127 -14.84 -1.85 -4.16
C SER A 127 -14.72 -0.60 -3.29
N THR A 128 -13.70 0.21 -3.56
CA THR A 128 -13.67 1.59 -3.06
C THR A 128 -14.40 2.50 -4.04
N ILE A 129 -15.38 3.26 -3.55
CA ILE A 129 -16.16 4.19 -4.37
C ILE A 129 -15.39 5.50 -4.48
N VAL A 130 -15.17 5.96 -5.71
CA VAL A 130 -14.56 7.26 -6.02
C VAL A 130 -15.60 8.08 -6.74
N ASP A 131 -16.20 9.04 -6.03
CA ASP A 131 -17.23 9.91 -6.59
C ASP A 131 -16.62 10.99 -7.50
N PRO A 132 -17.37 11.47 -8.52
CA PRO A 132 -16.94 12.57 -9.36
C PRO A 132 -16.59 13.81 -8.54
N SER A 133 -15.63 14.60 -9.00
CA SER A 133 -15.24 15.87 -8.36
C SER A 133 -14.68 15.77 -6.93
N SER A 134 -14.37 14.56 -6.45
CA SER A 134 -13.77 14.31 -5.14
C SER A 134 -12.29 14.73 -5.02
N GLY A 135 -11.68 15.20 -6.12
CA GLY A 135 -10.26 15.49 -6.18
C GLY A 135 -9.41 14.22 -6.23
N TRP A 136 -8.12 14.36 -5.92
CA TRP A 136 -7.22 13.21 -5.78
C TRP A 136 -7.44 12.53 -4.43
N GLN A 137 -7.57 11.21 -4.48
CA GLN A 137 -7.68 10.35 -3.31
C GLN A 137 -6.56 9.31 -3.34
N GLN A 138 -5.90 9.10 -2.20
CA GLN A 138 -5.04 7.94 -2.02
C GLN A 138 -5.89 6.76 -1.55
N ILE A 139 -5.82 5.65 -2.27
CA ILE A 139 -6.56 4.43 -1.98
C ILE A 139 -5.57 3.29 -1.77
N GLU A 140 -5.86 2.47 -0.78
CA GLU A 140 -5.14 1.23 -0.51
C GLU A 140 -6.12 0.06 -0.60
N ILE A 141 -5.77 -0.93 -1.40
CA ILE A 141 -6.57 -2.12 -1.67
C ILE A 141 -5.82 -3.32 -1.10
N PRO A 142 -6.26 -3.89 0.03
CA PRO A 142 -5.62 -5.05 0.63
C PRO A 142 -5.68 -6.28 -0.27
N ILE A 143 -4.57 -7.02 -0.35
CA ILE A 143 -4.40 -8.26 -1.10
C ILE A 143 -4.10 -9.38 -0.10
N SER A 144 -5.13 -10.15 0.23
CA SER A 144 -5.04 -11.31 1.12
C SER A 144 -6.19 -12.28 0.80
N GLU A 145 -6.12 -13.50 1.32
CA GLU A 145 -7.19 -14.48 1.12
C GLU A 145 -8.54 -13.98 1.66
N ASP A 146 -8.54 -13.29 2.80
CA ASP A 146 -9.76 -12.73 3.43
C ASP A 146 -10.36 -11.56 2.64
N THR A 147 -9.52 -10.81 1.94
CA THR A 147 -9.93 -9.58 1.24
C THR A 147 -10.16 -9.79 -0.25
N MET A 148 -9.88 -10.98 -0.78
CA MET A 148 -10.07 -11.30 -2.20
C MET A 148 -11.02 -12.46 -2.41
N ILE A 149 -11.82 -12.39 -3.46
CA ILE A 149 -12.76 -13.46 -3.82
C ILE A 149 -12.44 -13.97 -5.22
N LYS A 150 -12.51 -15.30 -5.35
CA LYS A 150 -12.39 -15.98 -6.64
C LYS A 150 -13.43 -15.40 -7.60
N SER A 151 -12.93 -14.89 -8.72
CA SER A 151 -13.70 -14.17 -9.73
C SER A 151 -13.80 -15.00 -11.01
N SER A 152 -14.94 -14.91 -11.67
CA SER A 152 -15.18 -15.56 -12.95
C SER A 152 -14.46 -14.84 -14.09
N SER A 153 -14.04 -15.63 -15.07
CA SER A 153 -13.30 -15.14 -16.23
C SER A 153 -14.18 -14.37 -17.22
N ALA A 154 -15.49 -14.58 -17.19
CA ALA A 154 -16.45 -13.77 -17.95
C ALA A 154 -17.23 -12.84 -17.01
N MET A 155 -17.89 -11.84 -17.58
CA MET A 155 -19.01 -11.12 -16.94
C MET A 155 -19.94 -12.12 -16.21
N GLU A 156 -20.73 -11.62 -15.25
CA GLU A 156 -21.60 -12.40 -14.35
C GLU A 156 -22.05 -13.78 -14.91
N GLY A 157 -21.56 -14.88 -14.32
CA GLY A 157 -21.88 -16.25 -14.73
C GLY A 157 -20.76 -17.04 -15.42
N GLY A 158 -19.56 -16.48 -15.60
CA GLY A 158 -18.40 -17.25 -16.08
C GLY A 158 -17.89 -18.30 -15.08
N THR A 159 -17.11 -19.26 -15.57
CA THR A 159 -16.40 -20.22 -14.71
C THR A 159 -15.08 -19.62 -14.25
N SER A 160 -14.79 -19.67 -12.96
CA SER A 160 -13.45 -19.37 -12.44
C SER A 160 -12.50 -20.54 -12.72
N GLY A 161 -11.21 -20.24 -12.93
CA GLY A 161 -10.19 -21.28 -12.98
C GLY A 161 -10.06 -22.10 -11.69
N PRO A 162 -9.34 -23.23 -11.75
CA PRO A 162 -9.31 -24.23 -10.68
C PRO A 162 -8.47 -23.81 -9.46
N ASP A 163 -7.50 -22.91 -9.64
CA ASP A 163 -6.44 -22.68 -8.64
C ASP A 163 -6.98 -22.06 -7.34
N THR A 164 -6.35 -22.38 -6.20
CA THR A 164 -6.65 -21.74 -4.91
C THR A 164 -6.11 -20.31 -4.85
N PHE A 165 -6.46 -19.55 -3.80
CA PHE A 165 -5.87 -18.22 -3.61
C PHE A 165 -4.34 -18.32 -3.51
N ASP A 166 -3.83 -19.18 -2.64
CA ASP A 166 -2.38 -19.39 -2.44
C ASP A 166 -1.64 -19.71 -3.73
N GLN A 167 -2.20 -20.59 -4.57
CA GLN A 167 -1.60 -20.96 -5.86
C GLN A 167 -1.50 -19.75 -6.82
N VAL A 168 -2.51 -18.88 -6.84
CA VAL A 168 -2.45 -17.63 -7.64
C VAL A 168 -1.50 -16.64 -6.99
N TYR A 169 -1.51 -16.54 -5.66
CA TYR A 169 -0.72 -15.59 -4.88
C TYR A 169 0.78 -15.87 -4.95
N GLU A 170 1.18 -17.14 -4.97
CA GLU A 170 2.57 -17.57 -5.16
C GLU A 170 3.06 -17.44 -6.60
N ASN A 171 2.17 -17.21 -7.56
CA ASN A 171 2.51 -17.13 -8.98
C ASN A 171 1.58 -16.16 -9.73
N VAL A 172 1.55 -14.89 -9.29
CA VAL A 172 0.76 -13.85 -9.94
C VAL A 172 1.35 -13.62 -11.33
N PHE A 173 0.56 -13.81 -12.38
CA PHE A 173 0.99 -13.51 -13.75
C PHE A 173 0.56 -12.11 -14.20
N ALA A 174 -0.56 -11.61 -13.67
CA ALA A 174 -1.10 -10.32 -14.04
C ALA A 174 -1.72 -9.62 -12.83
N LEU A 175 -1.43 -8.32 -12.72
CA LEU A 175 -2.12 -7.38 -11.85
C LEU A 175 -3.08 -6.54 -12.68
N ARG A 176 -4.27 -6.28 -12.14
CA ARG A 176 -5.28 -5.38 -12.72
C ARG A 176 -5.77 -4.38 -11.69
N ILE A 177 -5.92 -3.13 -12.11
CA ILE A 177 -6.74 -2.13 -11.41
C ILE A 177 -7.94 -1.84 -12.30
N LEU A 178 -9.14 -1.99 -11.76
CA LEU A 178 -10.36 -1.98 -12.55
C LEU A 178 -11.53 -1.34 -11.80
N SER A 179 -12.49 -0.79 -12.55
CA SER A 179 -13.81 -0.37 -12.01
C SER A 179 -14.83 -1.48 -12.19
N GLN A 180 -15.40 -2.01 -11.10
CA GLN A 180 -16.41 -3.08 -11.15
C GLN A 180 -17.21 -3.19 -9.85
N ARG A 181 -18.53 -3.04 -9.92
CA ARG A 181 -19.44 -3.28 -8.79
C ARG A 181 -19.54 -4.74 -8.39
N SER A 182 -19.56 -5.65 -9.35
CA SER A 182 -19.75 -7.08 -9.09
C SER A 182 -18.50 -7.72 -8.50
N ARG A 183 -18.57 -8.16 -7.24
CA ARG A 183 -17.44 -8.81 -6.58
C ARG A 183 -16.89 -10.05 -7.31
N ARG A 184 -17.66 -10.64 -8.23
CA ARG A 184 -17.33 -11.89 -8.92
C ARG A 184 -16.68 -11.72 -10.28
N SER A 185 -16.32 -10.52 -10.73
CA SER A 185 -15.72 -10.31 -12.06
C SER A 185 -14.36 -9.65 -11.99
N ALA A 186 -13.41 -10.18 -12.80
CA ALA A 186 -12.08 -9.60 -13.02
C ALA A 186 -12.01 -8.74 -14.29
N ILE A 187 -13.17 -8.34 -14.82
CA ILE A 187 -13.31 -7.45 -15.99
C ILE A 187 -13.97 -6.15 -15.53
N ALA A 188 -13.55 -5.02 -16.08
CA ALA A 188 -14.18 -3.75 -15.78
C ALA A 188 -15.61 -3.67 -16.34
N GLU A 189 -16.51 -3.07 -15.57
CA GLU A 189 -17.83 -2.66 -16.07
C GLU A 189 -17.69 -1.46 -17.02
N THR A 190 -18.66 -1.26 -17.90
CA THR A 190 -18.68 -0.06 -18.74
C THR A 190 -18.81 1.18 -17.87
N SER A 191 -17.92 2.14 -18.09
CA SER A 191 -17.97 3.49 -17.51
C SER A 191 -17.71 4.48 -18.64
N SER A 192 -18.29 5.67 -18.55
CA SER A 192 -18.16 6.73 -19.55
C SER A 192 -17.31 7.92 -19.06
N GLY A 193 -16.84 7.86 -17.81
CA GLY A 193 -16.11 8.95 -17.17
C GLY A 193 -14.60 8.85 -17.23
N GLU A 194 -13.93 10.00 -17.29
CA GLU A 194 -12.47 10.05 -17.23
C GLU A 194 -11.97 9.76 -15.82
N VAL A 195 -10.90 8.98 -15.72
CA VAL A 195 -10.25 8.67 -14.45
C VAL A 195 -8.77 8.94 -14.58
N TYR A 196 -8.20 9.66 -13.60
CA TYR A 196 -6.78 9.88 -13.54
C TYR A 196 -6.20 8.95 -12.47
N ILE A 197 -5.08 8.30 -12.79
CA ILE A 197 -4.37 7.39 -11.89
C ILE A 197 -2.92 7.81 -11.81
N ASP A 198 -2.35 7.77 -10.60
CA ASP A 198 -0.95 8.06 -10.36
C ASP A 198 -0.41 7.27 -9.17
N ASN A 199 0.93 7.22 -9.03
CA ASN A 199 1.65 6.64 -7.88
C ASN A 199 1.12 5.25 -7.49
N VAL A 200 0.94 4.38 -8.48
CA VAL A 200 0.56 2.99 -8.23
C VAL A 200 1.75 2.29 -7.55
N GLN A 201 1.49 1.56 -6.48
CA GLN A 201 2.52 0.99 -5.62
C GLN A 201 2.12 -0.41 -5.16
N ILE A 202 3.09 -1.33 -5.13
CA ILE A 202 2.96 -2.59 -4.40
C ILE A 202 3.52 -2.39 -2.99
N ILE A 203 2.70 -2.60 -1.98
CA ILE A 203 3.04 -2.38 -0.58
C ILE A 203 3.42 -3.71 0.08
N PRO A 204 4.63 -3.83 0.67
CA PRO A 204 5.01 -5.02 1.43
C PRO A 204 4.44 -5.00 2.85
N GLU A 205 4.51 -6.14 3.55
CA GLU A 205 4.34 -6.20 5.00
C GLU A 205 5.31 -5.23 5.69
N PRO A 206 4.86 -4.46 6.70
CA PRO A 206 5.79 -3.72 7.52
C PRO A 206 6.78 -4.69 8.17
N GLN A 207 8.08 -4.43 8.04
CA GLN A 207 9.14 -5.34 8.53
C GLN A 207 9.18 -5.37 10.06
N THR A 208 8.27 -6.12 10.65
CA THR A 208 8.12 -6.28 12.11
C THR A 208 9.34 -6.97 12.72
N ILE A 209 10.03 -7.81 11.93
CA ILE A 209 11.25 -8.54 12.35
C ILE A 209 12.42 -7.58 12.62
N GLY A 210 12.54 -6.48 11.88
CA GLY A 210 13.57 -5.45 12.12
C GLY A 210 13.39 -4.77 13.48
N ILE A 211 12.14 -4.53 13.88
CA ILE A 211 11.80 -3.91 15.17
C ILE A 211 12.06 -4.89 16.33
N LEU A 212 11.71 -6.17 16.16
CA LEU A 212 11.94 -7.19 17.20
C LEU A 212 13.42 -7.49 17.41
N THR A 213 14.22 -7.53 16.34
CA THR A 213 15.67 -7.73 16.43
C THR A 213 16.38 -6.53 17.03
N LEU A 214 16.02 -5.30 16.65
CA LEU A 214 16.57 -4.08 17.24
C LEU A 214 16.18 -3.95 18.73
N SER A 215 14.93 -4.28 19.07
CA SER A 215 14.45 -4.31 20.46
C SER A 215 15.20 -5.34 21.31
N SER A 216 15.42 -6.54 20.75
CA SER A 216 16.20 -7.60 21.40
C SER A 216 17.67 -7.20 21.58
N LEU A 217 18.27 -6.54 20.59
CA LEU A 217 19.65 -6.03 20.67
C LEU A 217 19.79 -4.92 21.71
N LEU A 218 18.83 -4.00 21.79
CA LEU A 218 18.77 -2.95 22.81
C LEU A 218 18.62 -3.54 24.22
N LEU A 219 17.79 -4.58 24.38
CA LEU A 219 17.64 -5.31 25.64
C LEU A 219 18.94 -6.05 26.03
N LEU A 220 19.64 -6.68 25.07
CA LEU A 220 20.93 -7.33 25.30
C LEU A 220 22.03 -6.33 25.66
N LEU A 221 22.08 -5.17 25.01
CA LEU A 221 23.00 -4.08 25.33
C LEU A 221 22.72 -3.46 26.71
N LYS A 222 21.44 -3.41 27.13
CA LYS A 222 21.05 -3.03 28.50
C LYS A 222 21.48 -4.07 29.52
N ARG A 223 21.39 -5.37 29.19
CA ARG A 223 21.79 -6.48 30.06
C ARG A 223 23.31 -6.55 30.27
N ASN A 224 24.12 -6.33 29.23
CA ASN A 224 25.58 -6.37 29.31
C ASN A 224 26.20 -5.19 30.09
N LYS A 225 25.47 -4.10 30.31
CA LYS A 225 25.88 -3.04 31.26
C LYS A 225 25.74 -3.46 32.73
N GLY A 226 25.10 -4.59 33.02
CA GLY A 226 24.92 -5.16 34.36
C GLY A 226 25.98 -6.18 34.77
N THR A 227 26.91 -6.58 33.89
CA THR A 227 27.89 -7.65 34.16
C THR A 227 29.30 -7.24 33.75
N HIS A 228 29.88 -6.27 34.46
CA HIS A 228 31.33 -6.12 34.56
C HIS A 228 31.71 -5.76 36.00
N PRO A 229 32.28 -6.69 36.80
CA PRO A 229 32.79 -6.41 38.13
C PRO A 229 34.21 -5.83 38.03
N SER A 230 34.37 -4.66 37.42
CA SER A 230 35.56 -3.83 37.59
C SER A 230 35.37 -2.50 36.86
N LEU A 231 34.89 -1.50 37.59
CA LEU A 231 35.27 -0.08 37.47
C LEU A 231 34.44 0.70 38.50
N ARG A 232 34.91 0.66 39.75
CA ARG A 232 34.49 1.61 40.77
C ARG A 232 34.93 3.01 40.32
N SER A 233 33.99 3.85 39.91
CA SER A 233 34.06 5.27 40.27
C SER A 233 32.65 5.79 40.61
N PRO A 234 32.38 6.15 41.88
CA PRO A 234 31.05 6.52 42.33
C PRO A 234 30.89 8.03 42.14
N ARG A 235 30.31 8.49 41.01
CA ARG A 235 29.70 9.83 40.95
C ARG A 235 28.80 10.16 39.74
N HIS A 236 28.66 9.29 38.74
CA HIS A 236 27.82 9.61 37.56
C HIS A 236 26.61 8.70 37.33
N TYR A 237 26.40 7.65 38.15
CA TYR A 237 25.31 6.69 37.95
C TYR A 237 24.00 7.01 38.70
N ARG A 238 24.00 8.00 39.59
CA ARG A 238 22.85 8.25 40.49
C ARG A 238 21.72 9.10 39.90
N LEU A 239 21.87 9.62 38.68
CA LEU A 239 20.86 10.50 38.05
C LEU A 239 19.99 9.81 36.99
N LEU A 240 20.37 8.61 36.55
CA LEU A 240 19.68 7.87 35.49
C LEU A 240 18.74 6.79 36.04
N THR A 241 19.05 6.19 37.19
CA THR A 241 18.19 5.19 37.84
C THR A 241 16.95 5.82 38.46
N ASP A 242 17.10 6.96 39.15
CA ASP A 242 15.97 7.63 39.82
C ASP A 242 14.92 8.17 38.84
N LYS A 243 15.30 8.43 37.58
CA LYS A 243 14.36 8.86 36.52
C LYS A 243 13.60 7.70 35.87
N LEU A 244 14.19 6.51 35.84
CA LEU A 244 13.57 5.31 35.28
C LEU A 244 12.51 4.73 36.24
N ASP A 245 12.78 4.71 37.55
CA ASP A 245 11.81 4.24 38.54
C ASP A 245 10.58 5.14 38.63
N LYS A 246 10.76 6.45 38.39
CA LYS A 246 9.65 7.41 38.32
C LYS A 246 8.77 7.23 37.07
N PHE A 247 9.36 6.79 35.96
CA PHE A 247 8.65 6.56 34.70
C PHE A 247 7.85 5.25 34.71
N VAL A 248 8.38 4.21 35.36
CA VAL A 248 7.69 2.91 35.49
C VAL A 248 6.54 2.98 36.52
N GLY A 249 6.67 3.81 37.57
CA GLY A 249 5.61 4.01 38.57
C GLY A 249 4.36 4.75 38.08
N GLU A 250 4.42 5.47 36.95
CA GLU A 250 3.25 6.16 36.38
C GLU A 250 2.46 5.28 35.39
N TYR A 251 3.07 4.22 34.84
CA TYR A 251 2.42 3.32 33.87
C TYR A 251 1.52 2.24 34.50
N THR A 252 1.61 1.99 35.81
CA THR A 252 0.74 1.03 36.51
C THR A 252 -0.55 1.66 37.08
N LYS A 253 -0.85 2.93 36.75
CA LYS A 253 -2.06 3.63 37.21
C LYS A 253 -3.20 3.74 36.17
N TYR A 254 -3.02 3.19 34.98
CA TYR A 254 -4.08 3.12 33.96
C TYR A 254 -4.28 1.66 33.54
N ASP A 255 -4.86 0.89 34.46
CA ASP A 255 -5.60 -0.33 34.13
C ASP A 255 -7.05 -0.09 34.57
N PRO A 256 -7.96 0.33 33.68
CA PRO A 256 -9.37 0.30 33.95
C PRO A 256 -9.94 -1.04 33.46
N THR A 257 -10.45 -1.81 34.43
CA THR A 257 -11.54 -2.77 34.22
C THR A 257 -12.65 -2.21 33.34
#